data_AF-A0A9E2DG37-F1
#
_entry.id   AF-A0A9E2DG37-F1
#
_cell.length_a   1.000
_cell.length_b   1.000
_cell.length_c   1.000
_cell.angle_alpha   90.00
_cell.angle_beta   90.00
_cell.angle_gamma   90.00
#
_symmetry.space_group_name_H-M   'P 1'
#
loop_
_entity.id
_entity.type
_entity.pdbx_description
1 polymer ?
#
loop_
_entity_poly.entity_id
_entity_poly.type
_entity_poly.pdbx_seq_one_letter_code
_entity_poly.pdbx_strand_id
1 'polypeptide(L)'
;STLHHVFDKACVLAQERGVRVTGSELVGLVPMEAMLMAGRHYLTKQRYTKGIPLNDIIEVAIQSLGLNDIVPFNTEEKIIENAVKNSSNKLMSLKSDDFINELSTNSAAPGGGSVSALAGSLGAALISMVSALNHEKKENIKIKPQMEKIGIEAQKIKDRLSFLVDEDTNAFNQLIKANRMPSSNNKQEKEKLNAIQKANEFAIEIPLEVISHCLRIIELSEELIDNGNPNLVSDAGVSAEVSLAGVRGAAMNVLINLIGIDDDSYCNKKRKLVHKLINDAEKNWKIVFDKTMKKIIL
;
A
#
# COMPACT_ATOMS: atom_id res chain seq x y z
N SER A 1 0.86 -17.87 24.12
CA SER A 1 1.81 -18.47 23.16
C SER A 1 1.31 -18.23 21.74
N THR A 2 2.19 -18.02 20.77
CA THR A 2 1.81 -17.85 19.35
C THR A 2 1.51 -19.21 18.71
N LEU A 3 0.76 -19.22 17.60
CA LEU A 3 0.38 -20.45 16.88
C LEU A 3 1.60 -21.30 16.51
N HIS A 4 2.59 -20.68 15.87
CA HIS A 4 3.83 -21.34 15.44
C HIS A 4 4.66 -21.86 16.61
N HIS A 5 4.70 -21.20 17.77
CA HIS A 5 5.41 -21.73 18.93
C HIS A 5 4.75 -23.00 19.48
N VAL A 6 3.42 -23.06 19.50
CA VAL A 6 2.69 -24.25 19.95
C VAL A 6 2.92 -25.41 18.97
N PHE A 7 2.76 -25.15 17.68
CA PHE A 7 2.97 -26.17 16.64
C PHE A 7 4.41 -26.68 16.59
N ASP A 8 5.40 -25.78 16.55
CA ASP A 8 6.82 -26.15 16.53
C ASP A 8 7.19 -26.96 17.79
N LYS A 9 6.66 -26.59 18.97
CA LYS A 9 6.92 -27.36 20.19
C LYS A 9 6.26 -28.73 20.16
N ALA A 10 5.04 -28.85 19.63
CA ALA A 10 4.39 -30.15 19.45
C ALA A 10 5.19 -31.05 18.50
N CYS A 11 5.71 -30.50 17.39
CA CYS A 11 6.59 -31.21 16.47
C CYS A 11 7.86 -31.72 17.14
N VAL A 12 8.53 -30.91 17.97
CA VAL A 12 9.70 -31.33 18.74
C VAL A 12 9.36 -32.48 19.70
N LEU A 13 8.27 -32.35 20.47
CA LEU A 13 7.84 -33.37 21.43
C LEU A 13 7.43 -34.69 20.75
N ALA A 14 6.85 -34.62 19.56
CA ALA A 14 6.52 -35.80 18.75
C ALA A 14 7.80 -36.54 18.29
N GLN A 15 8.79 -35.79 17.80
CA GLN A 15 10.07 -36.34 17.36
C GLN A 15 10.83 -37.02 18.51
N GLU A 16 10.82 -36.44 19.71
CA GLU A 16 11.42 -37.04 20.92
C GLU A 16 10.81 -38.42 21.27
N ARG A 17 9.59 -38.70 20.78
CA ARG A 17 8.88 -39.98 20.97
C ARG A 17 8.91 -40.89 19.74
N GLY A 18 9.66 -40.53 18.70
CA GLY A 18 9.76 -41.32 17.48
C GLY A 18 8.52 -41.26 16.57
N VAL A 19 7.65 -40.26 16.76
CA VAL A 19 6.46 -40.04 15.92
C VAL A 19 6.55 -38.71 15.18
N ARG A 20 5.84 -38.61 14.05
CA ARG A 20 5.83 -37.41 13.19
C ARG A 20 4.45 -36.75 13.22
N VAL A 21 4.42 -35.43 13.36
CA VAL A 21 3.20 -34.62 13.15
C VAL A 21 2.90 -34.55 11.65
N THR A 22 1.64 -34.81 11.26
CA THR A 22 1.21 -34.88 9.85
C THR A 22 0.29 -33.74 9.44
N GLY A 23 0.15 -32.70 10.26
CA GLY A 23 -0.73 -31.56 9.99
C GLY A 23 -1.26 -30.93 11.26
N SER A 24 -2.05 -29.87 11.10
CA SER A 24 -2.86 -29.29 12.17
C SER A 24 -4.20 -28.78 11.64
N GLU A 25 -5.15 -28.55 12.54
CA GLU A 25 -6.44 -27.96 12.19
C GLU A 25 -6.70 -26.76 13.11
N LEU A 26 -7.20 -25.67 12.53
CA LEU A 26 -7.71 -24.55 13.30
C LEU A 26 -9.24 -24.64 13.44
N VAL A 27 -9.66 -24.85 14.69
CA VAL A 27 -11.08 -24.91 15.07
C VAL A 27 -11.58 -23.50 15.37
N GLY A 28 -12.64 -23.07 14.68
CA GLY A 28 -13.21 -21.73 14.79
C GLY A 28 -12.53 -20.69 13.91
N LEU A 29 -12.54 -19.44 14.37
CA LEU A 29 -11.97 -18.28 13.68
C LEU A 29 -10.61 -17.89 14.29
N VAL A 30 -9.71 -17.35 13.47
CA VAL A 30 -8.39 -16.87 13.88
C VAL A 30 -8.20 -15.40 13.49
N PRO A 31 -7.59 -14.57 14.35
CA PRO A 31 -7.17 -13.23 13.96
C PRO A 31 -6.11 -13.26 12.85
N MET A 32 -6.23 -12.36 11.88
CA MET A 32 -5.27 -12.17 10.78
C MET A 32 -3.85 -12.01 11.30
N GLU A 33 -3.66 -11.20 12.35
CA GLU A 33 -2.34 -10.95 12.94
C GLU A 33 -1.69 -12.24 13.46
N ALA A 34 -2.47 -13.20 13.97
CA ALA A 34 -1.91 -14.49 14.41
C ALA A 34 -1.34 -15.31 13.24
N MET A 35 -2.01 -15.27 12.08
CA MET A 35 -1.54 -15.88 10.84
C MET A 35 -0.30 -15.15 10.30
N LEU A 36 -0.31 -13.81 10.29
CA LEU A 36 0.83 -13.01 9.85
C LEU A 36 2.08 -13.23 10.73
N MET A 37 1.91 -13.33 12.05
CA MET A 37 3.00 -13.67 12.96
C MET A 37 3.60 -15.05 12.65
N ALA A 38 2.77 -16.06 12.37
CA ALA A 38 3.23 -17.39 11.97
C ALA A 38 3.95 -17.37 10.61
N GLY A 39 3.38 -16.71 9.61
CA GLY A 39 4.01 -16.59 8.30
C GLY A 39 5.37 -15.90 8.36
N ARG A 40 5.47 -14.78 9.08
CA ARG A 40 6.75 -14.06 9.31
C ARG A 40 7.79 -14.91 10.04
N HIS A 41 7.36 -15.72 11.02
CA HIS A 41 8.24 -16.68 11.71
C HIS A 41 8.82 -17.70 10.73
N TYR A 42 7.98 -18.34 9.91
CA TYR A 42 8.44 -19.34 8.97
C TYR A 42 9.26 -18.76 7.80
N LEU A 43 8.92 -17.58 7.29
CA LEU A 43 9.76 -16.83 6.33
C LEU A 43 11.17 -16.60 6.89
N THR A 44 11.26 -16.19 8.16
CA THR A 44 12.56 -15.99 8.84
C THR A 44 13.35 -17.31 8.92
N LYS A 45 12.70 -18.41 9.28
CA LYS A 45 13.31 -19.75 9.34
C LYS A 45 13.78 -20.24 7.96
N GLN A 46 13.03 -19.92 6.92
CA GLN A 46 13.36 -20.23 5.52
C GLN A 46 14.39 -19.27 4.90
N ARG A 47 14.75 -18.19 5.60
CA ARG A 47 15.62 -17.10 5.11
C ARG A 47 15.05 -16.37 3.88
N TYR A 48 13.73 -16.28 3.80
CA TYR A 48 12.99 -15.49 2.82
C TYR A 48 12.61 -14.11 3.39
N THR A 49 12.37 -13.15 2.51
CA THR A 49 12.01 -11.78 2.88
C THR A 49 10.58 -11.72 3.43
N LYS A 50 10.35 -10.87 4.44
CA LYS A 50 8.99 -10.52 4.90
C LYS A 50 8.36 -9.39 4.08
N GLY A 51 9.08 -8.83 3.11
CA GLY A 51 8.62 -7.77 2.21
C GLY A 51 7.81 -8.29 1.02
N ILE A 52 6.81 -9.14 1.28
CA ILE A 52 5.91 -9.74 0.29
C ILE A 52 4.44 -9.44 0.65
N PRO A 53 3.49 -9.61 -0.29
CA PRO A 53 2.06 -9.43 -0.02
C PRO A 53 1.56 -10.21 1.20
N LEU A 54 0.59 -9.64 1.93
CA LEU A 54 0.03 -10.26 3.13
C LEU A 54 -0.54 -11.66 2.87
N ASN A 55 -1.21 -11.85 1.72
CA ASN A 55 -1.74 -13.16 1.33
C ASN A 55 -0.65 -14.22 1.18
N ASP A 56 0.52 -13.85 0.66
CA ASP A 56 1.64 -14.78 0.52
C ASP A 56 2.23 -15.13 1.90
N ILE A 57 2.26 -14.17 2.84
CA ILE A 57 2.65 -14.43 4.24
C ILE A 57 1.68 -15.41 4.90
N ILE A 58 0.37 -15.24 4.68
CA ILE A 58 -0.68 -16.13 5.20
C ILE A 58 -0.53 -17.52 4.59
N GLU A 59 -0.28 -17.62 3.28
CA GLU A 59 -0.07 -18.89 2.60
C GLU A 59 1.14 -19.65 3.17
N VAL A 60 2.25 -18.94 3.43
CA VAL A 60 3.41 -19.54 4.12
C VAL A 60 3.04 -20.06 5.51
N ALA A 61 2.18 -19.35 6.25
CA ALA A 61 1.69 -19.83 7.54
C ALA A 61 0.83 -21.09 7.38
N ILE A 62 -0.09 -21.12 6.43
CA ILE A 62 -0.98 -22.25 6.15
C ILE A 62 -0.18 -23.50 5.82
N GLN A 63 0.78 -23.38 4.90
CA GLN A 63 1.64 -24.50 4.50
C GLN A 63 2.54 -24.97 5.65
N SER A 64 3.17 -24.04 6.37
CA SER A 64 4.16 -24.40 7.40
C SER A 64 3.53 -24.98 8.67
N LEU A 65 2.28 -24.61 8.97
CA LEU A 65 1.49 -25.18 10.07
C LEU A 65 0.73 -26.45 9.65
N GLY A 66 0.73 -26.82 8.37
CA GLY A 66 -0.02 -27.98 7.86
C GLY A 66 -1.54 -27.81 8.01
N LEU A 67 -2.05 -26.58 7.88
CA LEU A 67 -3.47 -26.27 8.09
C LEU A 67 -4.40 -26.84 7.01
N ASN A 68 -3.84 -27.23 5.86
CA ASN A 68 -4.55 -27.88 4.75
C ASN A 68 -4.47 -29.41 4.78
N ASP A 69 -3.71 -30.00 5.71
CA ASP A 69 -3.38 -31.42 5.67
C ASP A 69 -4.53 -32.33 6.15
N ILE A 70 -5.46 -31.77 6.94
CA ILE A 70 -6.61 -32.50 7.50
C ILE A 70 -7.92 -32.06 6.82
N VAL A 71 -8.17 -30.74 6.76
CA VAL A 71 -9.32 -30.11 6.10
C VAL A 71 -8.82 -28.87 5.36
N PRO A 72 -9.35 -28.54 4.17
CA PRO A 72 -9.01 -27.30 3.49
C PRO A 72 -9.22 -26.06 4.36
N PHE A 73 -8.22 -25.19 4.44
CA PHE A 73 -8.26 -23.92 5.16
C PHE A 73 -8.77 -22.81 4.23
N ASN A 74 -10.07 -22.49 4.33
CA ASN A 74 -10.65 -21.35 3.61
C ASN A 74 -10.34 -20.03 4.36
N THR A 75 -9.50 -19.17 3.77
CA THR A 75 -9.11 -17.88 4.37
C THR A 75 -10.26 -16.90 4.52
N GLU A 76 -11.30 -16.98 3.67
CA GLU A 76 -12.46 -16.08 3.75
C GLU A 76 -13.38 -16.44 4.92
N GLU A 77 -13.39 -17.72 5.32
CA GLU A 77 -14.24 -18.21 6.41
C GLU A 77 -13.50 -18.30 7.74
N LYS A 78 -12.20 -18.62 7.73
CA LYS A 78 -11.44 -18.93 8.95
C LYS A 78 -10.75 -17.70 9.55
N ILE A 79 -10.46 -16.67 8.77
CA ILE A 79 -9.80 -15.46 9.27
C ILE A 79 -10.86 -14.41 9.60
N ILE A 80 -10.86 -13.90 10.84
CA ILE A 80 -11.89 -12.98 11.36
C ILE A 80 -12.06 -11.75 10.44
N GLU A 81 -10.97 -11.10 10.08
CA GLU A 81 -10.97 -9.86 9.30
C GLU A 81 -11.47 -10.07 7.87
N ASN A 82 -11.28 -11.26 7.30
CA ASN A 82 -11.83 -11.62 5.99
C ASN A 82 -13.32 -11.97 6.11
N ALA A 83 -13.70 -12.74 7.12
CA ALA A 83 -15.08 -13.17 7.33
C ALA A 83 -16.05 -12.00 7.60
N VAL A 84 -15.56 -10.90 8.19
CA VAL A 84 -16.35 -9.69 8.46
C VAL A 84 -16.17 -8.62 7.36
N LYS A 85 -15.40 -8.92 6.31
CA LYS A 85 -15.12 -7.96 5.24
C LYS A 85 -16.40 -7.69 4.45
N ASN A 86 -17.00 -6.53 4.65
CA ASN A 86 -18.14 -6.10 3.85
C ASN A 86 -17.69 -5.95 2.40
N SER A 87 -18.41 -6.63 1.49
CA SER A 87 -18.30 -6.48 0.04
C SER A 87 -18.87 -5.13 -0.41
N SER A 88 -18.26 -4.03 0.05
CA SER A 88 -18.47 -2.74 -0.58
C SER A 88 -17.83 -2.77 -1.97
N ASN A 89 -18.49 -2.20 -2.98
CA ASN A 89 -17.95 -1.98 -4.32
C ASN A 89 -16.76 -1.01 -4.25
N LYS A 90 -15.59 -1.50 -3.83
CA LYS A 90 -14.34 -0.75 -3.79
C LYS A 90 -13.76 -0.68 -5.19
N LEU A 91 -13.24 0.48 -5.53
CA LEU A 91 -12.60 0.69 -6.82
C LEU A 91 -11.39 -0.23 -6.99
N MET A 92 -10.59 -0.43 -5.93
CA MET A 92 -9.46 -1.36 -5.95
C MET A 92 -9.83 -2.85 -6.03
N SER A 93 -11.11 -3.19 -5.91
CA SER A 93 -11.58 -4.58 -6.08
C SER A 93 -11.97 -4.92 -7.52
N LEU A 94 -12.03 -3.91 -8.40
CA LEU A 94 -12.32 -4.09 -9.81
C LEU A 94 -11.15 -4.74 -10.55
N LYS A 95 -11.46 -5.46 -11.63
CA LYS A 95 -10.44 -5.85 -12.60
C LYS A 95 -9.93 -4.61 -13.33
N SER A 96 -8.72 -4.67 -13.88
CA SER A 96 -8.13 -3.54 -14.60
C SER A 96 -9.02 -3.00 -15.71
N ASP A 97 -9.65 -3.89 -16.50
CA ASP A 97 -10.56 -3.48 -17.59
C ASP A 97 -11.80 -2.77 -17.04
N ASP A 98 -12.39 -3.29 -15.95
CA ASP A 98 -13.55 -2.69 -15.30
C ASP A 98 -13.20 -1.33 -14.69
N PHE A 99 -12.03 -1.19 -14.07
CA PHE A 99 -11.52 0.06 -13.52
C PHE A 99 -11.32 1.12 -14.62
N ILE A 100 -10.73 0.73 -15.76
CA ILE A 100 -10.53 1.62 -16.90
C ILE A 100 -11.87 2.04 -17.50
N ASN A 101 -12.80 1.10 -17.65
CA ASN A 101 -14.15 1.39 -18.13
C ASN A 101 -14.87 2.36 -17.19
N GLU A 102 -14.83 2.12 -15.88
CA GLU A 102 -15.46 2.96 -14.85
C GLU A 102 -14.90 4.40 -14.90
N LEU A 103 -13.57 4.56 -14.99
CA LEU A 103 -12.92 5.87 -15.15
C LEU A 103 -13.34 6.63 -16.41
N SER A 104 -13.76 5.91 -17.46
CA SER A 104 -14.19 6.49 -18.73
C SER A 104 -15.68 6.82 -18.80
N THR A 105 -16.43 6.58 -17.72
CA THR A 105 -17.87 6.88 -17.66
C THR A 105 -18.12 8.38 -17.43
N ASN A 106 -19.38 8.79 -17.64
CA ASN A 106 -19.85 10.13 -17.28
C ASN A 106 -20.15 10.23 -15.77
N SER A 107 -19.19 9.87 -14.93
CA SER A 107 -19.25 9.99 -13.47
C SER A 107 -18.26 11.04 -12.97
N ALA A 108 -18.58 11.67 -11.84
CA ALA A 108 -17.71 12.65 -11.20
C ALA A 108 -16.61 12.01 -10.32
N ALA A 109 -16.74 10.71 -10.01
CA ALA A 109 -15.72 9.89 -9.36
C ALA A 109 -15.88 8.42 -9.82
N PRO A 110 -14.81 7.64 -9.96
CA PRO A 110 -13.41 7.95 -9.61
C PRO A 110 -12.74 8.98 -10.53
N GLY A 111 -11.72 9.67 -10.03
CA GLY A 111 -11.08 10.79 -10.73
C GLY A 111 -9.55 10.79 -10.66
N GLY A 112 -8.95 11.96 -10.95
CA GLY A 112 -7.50 12.11 -11.02
C GLY A 112 -6.76 11.81 -9.71
N GLY A 113 -7.37 12.07 -8.55
CA GLY A 113 -6.79 11.72 -7.25
C GLY A 113 -6.66 10.21 -7.06
N SER A 114 -7.73 9.47 -7.36
CA SER A 114 -7.78 8.01 -7.36
C SER A 114 -6.70 7.40 -8.28
N VAL A 115 -6.55 7.95 -9.50
CA VAL A 115 -5.49 7.54 -10.45
C VAL A 115 -4.10 7.86 -9.93
N SER A 116 -3.92 9.00 -9.26
CA SER A 116 -2.63 9.41 -8.68
C SER A 116 -2.19 8.47 -7.55
N ALA A 117 -3.14 8.05 -6.70
CA ALA A 117 -2.91 7.05 -5.66
C ALA A 117 -2.59 5.67 -6.27
N LEU A 118 -3.32 5.26 -7.31
CA LEU A 118 -3.07 4.00 -8.02
C LEU A 118 -1.66 4.00 -8.65
N ALA A 119 -1.28 5.07 -9.33
CA ALA A 119 0.04 5.25 -9.93
C ALA A 119 1.16 5.04 -8.88
N GLY A 120 1.05 5.70 -7.73
CA GLY A 120 1.98 5.46 -6.63
C GLY A 120 1.96 4.02 -6.12
N SER A 121 0.78 3.40 -5.99
CA SER A 121 0.69 2.00 -5.52
C SER A 121 1.41 1.03 -6.46
N LEU A 122 1.35 1.26 -7.77
CA LEU A 122 2.09 0.50 -8.78
C LEU A 122 3.60 0.70 -8.65
N GLY A 123 4.06 1.93 -8.42
CA GLY A 123 5.47 2.21 -8.12
C GLY A 123 5.94 1.45 -6.88
N ALA A 124 5.21 1.53 -5.77
CA ALA A 124 5.54 0.80 -4.55
C ALA A 124 5.54 -0.73 -4.75
N ALA A 125 4.63 -1.27 -5.56
CA ALA A 125 4.63 -2.68 -5.91
C ALA A 125 5.92 -3.09 -6.66
N LEU A 126 6.38 -2.28 -7.62
CA LEU A 126 7.65 -2.51 -8.31
C LEU A 126 8.84 -2.46 -7.35
N ILE A 127 8.91 -1.48 -6.43
CA ILE A 127 9.97 -1.43 -5.41
C ILE A 127 9.97 -2.68 -4.55
N SER A 128 8.79 -3.16 -4.13
CA SER A 128 8.69 -4.38 -3.36
C SER A 128 9.19 -5.60 -4.14
N MET A 129 8.81 -5.72 -5.42
CA MET A 129 9.26 -6.81 -6.29
C MET A 129 10.78 -6.79 -6.46
N VAL A 130 11.36 -5.64 -6.82
CA VAL A 130 12.80 -5.48 -7.01
C VAL A 130 13.56 -5.81 -5.72
N SER A 131 13.04 -5.37 -4.57
CA SER A 131 13.63 -5.67 -3.26
C SER A 131 13.60 -7.17 -2.95
N ALA A 132 12.48 -7.85 -3.22
CA ALA A 132 12.35 -9.28 -2.99
C ALA A 132 13.31 -10.09 -3.88
N LEU A 133 13.37 -9.80 -5.18
CA LEU A 133 14.28 -10.45 -6.12
C LEU A 133 15.75 -10.24 -5.73
N ASN A 134 16.11 -9.05 -5.24
CA ASN A 134 17.45 -8.79 -4.72
C ASN A 134 17.77 -9.56 -3.45
N HIS A 135 16.80 -9.70 -2.54
CA HIS A 135 16.93 -10.44 -1.30
C HIS A 135 17.13 -11.95 -1.53
N GLU A 136 16.47 -12.52 -2.54
CA GLU A 136 16.54 -13.97 -2.82
C GLU A 136 17.88 -14.42 -3.41
N LYS A 137 18.59 -13.53 -4.11
CA LYS A 137 19.91 -13.86 -4.68
C LYS A 137 20.90 -14.29 -3.59
N LYS A 138 21.47 -15.49 -3.77
CA LYS A 138 22.44 -16.08 -2.83
C LYS A 138 23.73 -15.27 -2.70
N GLU A 139 24.13 -14.57 -3.75
CA GLU A 139 25.35 -13.75 -3.82
C GLU A 139 25.23 -12.44 -3.01
N ASN A 140 24.00 -12.03 -2.70
CA ASN A 140 23.66 -10.72 -2.15
C ASN A 140 23.50 -10.69 -0.62
N ILE A 141 24.18 -11.58 0.11
CA ILE A 141 24.01 -11.75 1.57
C ILE A 141 24.15 -10.42 2.33
N LYS A 142 25.12 -9.57 1.95
CA LYS A 142 25.39 -8.30 2.62
C LYS A 142 24.26 -7.28 2.47
N ILE A 143 23.54 -7.30 1.34
CA ILE A 143 22.46 -6.34 1.07
C ILE A 143 21.08 -6.84 1.54
N LYS A 144 20.94 -8.13 1.89
CA LYS A 144 19.66 -8.70 2.33
C LYS A 144 18.95 -7.90 3.43
N PRO A 145 19.62 -7.42 4.50
CA PRO A 145 18.94 -6.62 5.52
C PRO A 145 18.36 -5.31 4.98
N GLN A 146 19.08 -4.66 4.06
CA GLN A 146 18.60 -3.44 3.41
C GLN A 146 17.42 -3.73 2.47
N MET A 147 17.52 -4.78 1.65
CA MET A 147 16.45 -5.19 0.74
C MET A 147 15.19 -5.62 1.50
N GLU A 148 15.33 -6.29 2.65
CA GLU A 148 14.20 -6.60 3.52
C GLU A 148 13.53 -5.34 4.06
N LYS A 149 14.33 -4.37 4.54
CA LYS A 149 13.80 -3.09 5.04
C LYS A 149 13.03 -2.35 3.94
N ILE A 150 13.61 -2.20 2.76
CA ILE A 150 12.98 -1.54 1.61
C ILE A 150 11.71 -2.27 1.20
N GLY A 151 11.75 -3.60 1.07
CA GLY A 151 10.58 -4.39 0.67
C GLY A 151 9.41 -4.29 1.66
N ILE A 152 9.68 -4.32 2.97
CA ILE A 152 8.64 -4.14 3.99
C ILE A 152 8.04 -2.73 3.93
N GLU A 153 8.88 -1.70 3.75
CA GLU A 153 8.42 -0.33 3.62
C GLU A 153 7.56 -0.15 2.36
N ALA A 154 8.00 -0.70 1.23
CA ALA A 154 7.29 -0.65 -0.04
C ALA A 154 5.92 -1.35 0.03
N GLN A 155 5.82 -2.52 0.68
CA GLN A 155 4.52 -3.18 0.90
C GLN A 155 3.55 -2.30 1.71
N LYS A 156 4.04 -1.65 2.78
CA LYS A 156 3.20 -0.73 3.57
C LYS A 156 2.72 0.47 2.75
N ILE A 157 3.61 1.07 1.96
CA ILE A 157 3.27 2.19 1.08
C ILE A 157 2.25 1.74 0.02
N LYS A 158 2.47 0.58 -0.61
CA LYS A 158 1.57 -0.01 -1.60
C LYS A 158 0.17 -0.23 -1.02
N ASP A 159 0.06 -0.85 0.15
CA ASP A 159 -1.23 -1.09 0.81
C ASP A 159 -1.91 0.23 1.21
N ARG A 160 -1.15 1.22 1.69
CA ARG A 160 -1.69 2.52 2.07
C ARG A 160 -2.19 3.30 0.86
N LEU A 161 -1.41 3.37 -0.22
CA LEU A 161 -1.82 4.04 -1.46
C LEU A 161 -3.04 3.34 -2.10
N SER A 162 -3.09 2.00 -2.06
CA SER A 162 -4.27 1.25 -2.52
C SER A 162 -5.51 1.63 -1.73
N PHE A 163 -5.40 1.79 -0.41
CA PHE A 163 -6.51 2.31 0.40
C PHE A 163 -6.90 3.74 0.01
N LEU A 164 -5.93 4.61 -0.29
CA LEU A 164 -6.19 6.01 -0.67
C LEU A 164 -6.91 6.14 -2.03
N VAL A 165 -6.83 5.14 -2.91
CA VAL A 165 -7.62 5.11 -4.17
C VAL A 165 -9.11 5.15 -3.86
N ASP A 166 -9.58 4.32 -2.94
CA ASP A 166 -11.00 4.33 -2.52
C ASP A 166 -11.33 5.58 -1.70
N GLU A 167 -10.41 6.04 -0.85
CA GLU A 167 -10.65 7.19 0.01
C GLU A 167 -10.80 8.50 -0.75
N ASP A 168 -10.10 8.68 -1.88
CA ASP A 168 -10.28 9.84 -2.76
C ASP A 168 -11.74 9.95 -3.24
N THR A 169 -12.29 8.82 -3.71
CA THR A 169 -13.70 8.74 -4.10
C THR A 169 -14.64 8.98 -2.90
N ASN A 170 -14.30 8.46 -1.72
CA ASN A 170 -15.07 8.68 -0.50
C ASN A 170 -15.06 10.16 -0.07
N ALA A 171 -13.92 10.84 -0.14
CA ALA A 171 -13.78 12.25 0.20
C ALA A 171 -14.60 13.13 -0.73
N PHE A 172 -14.55 12.86 -2.04
CA PHE A 172 -15.38 13.56 -3.02
C PHE A 172 -16.88 13.39 -2.74
N ASN A 173 -17.31 12.16 -2.45
CA ASN A 173 -18.69 11.86 -2.09
C ASN A 173 -19.12 12.55 -0.79
N GLN A 174 -18.23 12.66 0.20
CA GLN A 174 -18.49 13.39 1.44
C GLN A 174 -18.68 14.89 1.18
N LEU A 175 -17.87 15.49 0.30
CA LEU A 175 -18.01 16.89 -0.07
C LEU A 175 -19.35 17.17 -0.75
N ILE A 176 -19.79 16.30 -1.67
CA ILE A 176 -21.13 16.40 -2.29
C ILE A 176 -22.23 16.31 -1.24
N LYS A 177 -22.14 15.33 -0.32
CA LYS A 177 -23.13 15.15 0.75
C LYS A 177 -23.20 16.36 1.67
N ALA A 178 -22.06 16.90 2.09
CA ALA A 178 -21.98 18.09 2.93
C ALA A 178 -22.62 19.31 2.25
N ASN A 179 -22.35 19.53 0.96
CA ASN A 179 -22.95 20.62 0.19
C ASN A 179 -24.47 20.50 0.06
N ARG A 180 -25.01 19.28 0.02
CA ARG A 180 -26.46 18.99 -0.06
C ARG A 180 -27.19 19.06 1.29
N MET A 181 -26.48 19.26 2.41
CA MET A 181 -27.13 19.39 3.72
C MET A 181 -28.09 20.59 3.75
N PRO A 182 -29.23 20.47 4.45
CA PRO A 182 -30.18 21.57 4.62
C PRO A 182 -29.57 22.72 5.42
N SER A 183 -30.07 23.92 5.19
CA SER A 183 -29.61 25.15 5.86
C SER A 183 -30.80 26.05 6.22
N SER A 184 -31.90 25.45 6.67
CA SER A 184 -33.16 26.16 6.91
C SER A 184 -33.26 26.82 8.29
N ASN A 185 -32.30 26.56 9.19
CA ASN A 185 -32.20 27.22 10.49
C ASN A 185 -30.74 27.31 10.95
N ASN A 186 -30.47 28.17 11.95
CA ASN A 186 -29.12 28.45 12.45
C ASN A 186 -28.35 27.19 12.91
N LYS A 187 -29.06 26.17 13.44
CA LYS A 187 -28.42 24.91 13.86
C LYS A 187 -27.95 24.12 12.64
N GLN A 188 -28.83 23.96 11.65
CA GLN A 188 -28.54 23.26 10.39
C GLN A 188 -27.44 23.97 9.58
N GLU A 189 -27.45 25.31 9.56
CA GLU A 189 -26.40 26.10 8.90
C GLU A 189 -25.03 25.86 9.53
N LYS A 190 -24.95 25.88 10.87
CA LYS A 190 -23.71 25.59 11.59
C LYS A 190 -23.23 24.15 11.37
N GLU A 191 -24.14 23.17 11.38
CA GLU A 191 -23.82 21.76 11.10
C GLU A 191 -23.30 21.58 9.68
N LYS A 192 -23.93 22.23 8.69
CA LYS A 192 -23.50 22.23 7.29
C LYS A 192 -22.11 22.82 7.12
N LEU A 193 -21.85 24.00 7.70
CA LEU A 193 -20.53 24.64 7.61
C LEU A 193 -19.41 23.76 8.18
N ASN A 194 -19.65 23.14 9.35
CA ASN A 194 -18.70 22.21 9.96
C ASN A 194 -18.48 20.96 9.08
N ALA A 195 -19.54 20.41 8.49
CA ALA A 195 -19.44 19.26 7.59
C ALA A 195 -18.65 19.59 6.32
N ILE A 196 -18.88 20.76 5.72
CA ILE A 196 -18.14 21.24 4.54
C ILE A 196 -16.67 21.45 4.88
N GLN A 197 -16.37 22.10 6.01
CA GLN A 197 -14.99 22.32 6.45
C GLN A 197 -14.23 21.00 6.61
N LYS A 198 -14.82 20.02 7.32
CA LYS A 198 -14.20 18.70 7.49
C LYS A 198 -14.02 17.95 6.18
N ALA A 199 -15.01 18.02 5.29
CA ALA A 199 -14.91 17.39 3.98
C ALA A 199 -13.81 18.02 3.11
N ASN A 200 -13.66 19.35 3.14
CA ASN A 200 -12.60 20.07 2.46
C ASN A 200 -11.22 19.72 3.02
N GLU A 201 -11.05 19.70 4.34
CA GLU A 201 -9.81 19.28 4.99
C GLU A 201 -9.43 17.85 4.56
N PHE A 202 -10.39 16.92 4.61
CA PHE A 202 -10.17 15.54 4.20
C PHE A 202 -9.80 15.40 2.72
N ALA A 203 -10.47 16.14 1.83
CA ALA A 203 -10.18 16.17 0.39
C ALA A 203 -8.80 16.78 0.06
N ILE A 204 -8.18 17.51 0.98
CA ILE A 204 -6.81 18.04 0.84
C ILE A 204 -5.78 17.09 1.43
N GLU A 205 -6.06 16.48 2.59
CA GLU A 205 -5.09 15.63 3.27
C GLU A 205 -4.82 14.32 2.52
N ILE A 206 -5.84 13.71 1.88
CA ILE A 206 -5.65 12.50 1.06
C ILE A 206 -4.59 12.69 -0.03
N PRO A 207 -4.72 13.66 -0.95
CA PRO A 207 -3.72 13.84 -2.00
C PRO A 207 -2.37 14.32 -1.45
N LEU A 208 -2.31 15.04 -0.31
CA LEU A 208 -1.02 15.34 0.36
C LEU A 208 -0.32 14.08 0.86
N GLU A 209 -1.08 13.11 1.37
CA GLU A 209 -0.55 11.82 1.79
C GLU A 209 -0.03 11.03 0.58
N VAL A 210 -0.76 11.04 -0.54
CA VAL A 210 -0.32 10.44 -1.81
C VAL A 210 1.01 11.03 -2.28
N ILE A 211 1.16 12.37 -2.27
CA ILE A 211 2.43 13.03 -2.66
C ILE A 211 3.58 12.53 -1.78
N SER A 212 3.37 12.46 -0.47
CA SER A 212 4.40 12.09 0.49
C SER A 212 4.87 10.64 0.28
N HIS A 213 3.92 9.72 0.04
CA HIS A 213 4.24 8.34 -0.28
C HIS A 213 4.94 8.18 -1.63
N CYS A 214 4.47 8.87 -2.68
CA CYS A 214 5.10 8.83 -4.00
C CYS A 214 6.53 9.40 -3.98
N LEU A 215 6.77 10.49 -3.23
CA LEU A 215 8.12 11.00 -3.02
C LEU A 215 9.03 9.96 -2.35
N ARG A 216 8.52 9.27 -1.32
CA ARG A 216 9.28 8.21 -0.65
C ARG A 216 9.60 7.05 -1.60
N ILE A 217 8.71 6.69 -2.52
CA ILE A 217 8.98 5.66 -3.53
C ILE A 217 10.13 6.07 -4.45
N ILE A 218 10.18 7.34 -4.87
CA ILE A 218 11.30 7.86 -5.69
C ILE A 218 12.64 7.72 -4.95
N GLU A 219 12.66 8.01 -3.64
CA GLU A 219 13.87 7.83 -2.82
C GLU A 219 14.27 6.34 -2.72
N LEU A 220 13.31 5.44 -2.51
CA LEU A 220 13.56 3.99 -2.48
C LEU A 220 14.06 3.45 -3.83
N SER A 221 13.56 4.02 -4.95
CA SER A 221 14.07 3.70 -6.29
C SER A 221 15.56 4.02 -6.42
N GLU A 222 16.00 5.17 -5.88
CA GLU A 222 17.43 5.53 -5.88
C GLU A 222 18.29 4.51 -5.12
N GLU A 223 17.85 4.13 -3.91
CA GLU A 223 18.57 3.15 -3.08
C GLU A 223 18.74 1.80 -3.79
N LEU A 224 17.70 1.35 -4.52
CA LEU A 224 17.73 0.09 -5.27
C LEU A 224 18.57 0.18 -6.54
N ILE A 225 18.57 1.33 -7.22
CA ILE A 225 19.48 1.53 -8.36
C ILE A 225 20.91 1.48 -7.87
N ASP A 226 21.25 2.12 -6.75
CA ASP A 226 22.63 2.17 -6.27
C ASP A 226 23.13 0.80 -5.78
N ASN A 227 22.32 0.07 -5.02
CA ASN A 227 22.76 -1.11 -4.27
C ASN A 227 22.19 -2.45 -4.78
N GLY A 228 21.23 -2.41 -5.70
CA GLY A 228 20.54 -3.58 -6.21
C GLY A 228 21.17 -4.19 -7.46
N ASN A 229 20.51 -5.24 -7.94
CA ASN A 229 20.83 -5.98 -9.14
C ASN A 229 20.73 -5.09 -10.38
N PRO A 230 21.82 -4.93 -11.17
CA PRO A 230 21.82 -4.15 -12.40
C PRO A 230 20.72 -4.56 -13.39
N ASN A 231 20.32 -5.83 -13.41
CA ASN A 231 19.28 -6.31 -14.32
C ASN A 231 17.86 -5.89 -13.95
N LEU A 232 17.67 -5.21 -12.81
CA LEU A 232 16.36 -4.74 -12.31
C LEU A 232 16.28 -3.21 -12.24
N VAL A 233 17.28 -2.50 -12.77
CA VAL A 233 17.32 -1.02 -12.71
C VAL A 233 16.19 -0.37 -13.52
N SER A 234 15.73 -1.01 -14.59
CA SER A 234 14.59 -0.54 -15.38
C SER A 234 13.31 -0.53 -14.54
N ASP A 235 13.06 -1.56 -13.73
CA ASP A 235 11.87 -1.65 -12.88
C ASP A 235 11.90 -0.56 -11.79
N ALA A 236 13.07 -0.32 -11.19
CA ALA A 236 13.25 0.76 -10.23
C ALA A 236 13.10 2.16 -10.87
N GLY A 237 13.54 2.33 -12.11
CA GLY A 237 13.36 3.56 -12.89
C GLY A 237 11.89 3.82 -13.23
N VAL A 238 11.17 2.82 -13.75
CA VAL A 238 9.73 2.91 -14.04
C VAL A 238 8.93 3.21 -12.77
N SER A 239 9.30 2.62 -11.64
CA SER A 239 8.70 2.96 -10.35
C SER A 239 8.81 4.46 -10.01
N ALA A 240 9.95 5.09 -10.28
CA ALA A 240 10.11 6.51 -10.03
C ALA A 240 9.31 7.38 -11.00
N GLU A 241 9.22 6.99 -12.29
CA GLU A 241 8.38 7.67 -13.29
C GLU A 241 6.92 7.72 -12.87
N VAL A 242 6.35 6.54 -12.56
CA VAL A 242 4.94 6.43 -12.19
C VAL A 242 4.66 7.13 -10.86
N SER A 243 5.64 7.14 -9.94
CA SER A 243 5.54 7.88 -8.69
C SER A 243 5.61 9.39 -8.89
N LEU A 244 6.42 9.90 -9.82
CA LEU A 244 6.43 11.33 -10.17
C LEU A 244 5.09 11.75 -10.79
N ALA A 245 4.49 10.92 -11.63
CA ALA A 245 3.14 11.13 -12.14
C ALA A 245 2.13 11.20 -10.98
N GLY A 246 2.24 10.29 -10.01
CA GLY A 246 1.45 10.31 -8.78
C GLY A 246 1.62 11.60 -7.95
N VAL A 247 2.85 12.09 -7.77
CA VAL A 247 3.12 13.37 -7.08
C VAL A 247 2.43 14.53 -7.80
N ARG A 248 2.67 14.68 -9.10
CA ARG A 248 2.12 15.80 -9.87
C ARG A 248 0.60 15.74 -9.96
N GLY A 249 0.03 14.56 -10.19
CA GLY A 249 -1.41 14.35 -10.23
C GLY A 249 -2.08 14.67 -8.89
N ALA A 250 -1.54 14.14 -7.78
CA ALA A 250 -2.08 14.43 -6.45
C ALA A 250 -1.92 15.91 -6.09
N ALA A 251 -0.81 16.56 -6.48
CA ALA A 251 -0.63 17.99 -6.28
C ALA A 251 -1.70 18.83 -6.99
N MET A 252 -2.09 18.48 -8.22
CA MET A 252 -3.20 19.15 -8.92
C MET A 252 -4.51 19.01 -8.12
N ASN A 253 -4.77 17.85 -7.52
CA ASN A 253 -5.94 17.61 -6.69
C ASN A 253 -5.91 18.39 -5.36
N VAL A 254 -4.74 18.58 -4.74
CA VAL A 254 -4.61 19.51 -3.60
C VAL A 254 -4.96 20.92 -4.03
N LEU A 255 -4.34 21.41 -5.12
CA LEU A 255 -4.46 22.80 -5.55
C LEU A 255 -5.88 23.18 -5.96
N ILE A 256 -6.63 22.29 -6.62
CA ILE A 256 -8.03 22.55 -6.98
C ILE A 256 -8.93 22.61 -5.73
N ASN A 257 -8.69 21.74 -4.74
CA ASN A 257 -9.46 21.72 -3.49
C ASN A 257 -9.21 22.95 -2.60
N LEU A 258 -8.06 23.62 -2.75
CA LEU A 258 -7.78 24.88 -2.05
C LEU A 258 -8.60 26.08 -2.57
N ILE A 259 -9.18 26.01 -3.78
CA ILE A 259 -9.98 27.12 -4.34
C ILE A 259 -11.26 27.35 -3.52
N GLY A 260 -11.80 26.30 -2.90
CA GLY A 260 -13.03 26.34 -2.10
C GLY A 260 -12.83 26.69 -0.62
N ILE A 261 -11.67 27.21 -0.22
CA ILE A 261 -11.35 27.53 1.18
C ILE A 261 -11.03 29.01 1.34
N ASP A 262 -11.76 29.67 2.26
CA ASP A 262 -11.65 31.11 2.51
C ASP A 262 -10.43 31.52 3.36
N ASP A 263 -9.79 30.58 4.07
CA ASP A 263 -8.59 30.86 4.87
C ASP A 263 -7.34 31.00 3.98
N ASP A 264 -7.06 32.25 3.57
CA ASP A 264 -5.89 32.60 2.76
C ASP A 264 -4.55 32.16 3.38
N SER A 265 -4.42 32.23 4.70
CA SER A 265 -3.19 31.85 5.41
C SER A 265 -2.94 30.35 5.26
N TYR A 266 -3.99 29.55 5.52
CA TYR A 266 -3.98 28.11 5.31
C TYR A 266 -3.70 27.75 3.84
N CYS A 267 -4.42 28.35 2.90
CA CYS A 267 -4.27 28.10 1.47
C CYS A 267 -2.85 28.41 0.97
N ASN A 268 -2.27 29.53 1.42
CA ASN A 268 -0.90 29.90 1.04
C ASN A 268 0.15 28.97 1.67
N LYS A 269 -0.06 28.50 2.90
CA LYS A 269 0.82 27.51 3.54
C LYS A 269 0.81 26.19 2.78
N LYS A 270 -0.38 25.68 2.44
CA LYS A 270 -0.53 24.42 1.69
C LYS A 270 0.01 24.54 0.26
N ARG A 271 -0.23 25.64 -0.46
CA ARG A 271 0.38 25.90 -1.79
C ARG A 271 1.92 25.84 -1.75
N LYS A 272 2.54 26.53 -0.78
CA LYS A 272 4.00 26.50 -0.62
C LYS A 272 4.52 25.10 -0.34
N LEU A 273 3.82 24.33 0.51
CA LEU A 273 4.18 22.94 0.79
C LEU A 273 4.11 22.08 -0.48
N VAL A 274 3.03 22.16 -1.25
CA VAL A 274 2.85 21.39 -2.49
C VAL A 274 3.95 21.73 -3.50
N HIS A 275 4.23 23.02 -3.73
CA HIS A 275 5.30 23.42 -4.64
C HIS A 275 6.67 22.90 -4.22
N LYS A 276 6.96 22.93 -2.90
CA LYS A 276 8.20 22.35 -2.38
C LYS A 276 8.27 20.85 -2.67
N LEU A 277 7.21 20.10 -2.37
CA LEU A 277 7.18 18.66 -2.58
C LEU A 277 7.30 18.26 -4.06
N ILE A 278 6.68 19.01 -4.98
CA ILE A 278 6.87 18.82 -6.42
C ILE A 278 8.34 19.00 -6.79
N ASN A 279 8.96 20.11 -6.37
CA ASN A 279 10.35 20.40 -6.70
C ASN A 279 11.32 19.34 -6.15
N ASP A 280 11.09 18.89 -4.91
CA ASP A 280 11.86 17.82 -4.28
C ASP A 280 11.70 16.51 -5.06
N ALA A 281 10.47 16.15 -5.46
CA ALA A 281 10.20 14.95 -6.25
C ALA A 281 10.85 15.01 -7.64
N GLU A 282 10.74 16.14 -8.36
CA GLU A 282 11.34 16.32 -9.68
C GLU A 282 12.87 16.23 -9.64
N LYS A 283 13.48 16.84 -8.62
CA LYS A 283 14.92 16.75 -8.41
C LYS A 283 15.37 15.32 -8.14
N ASN A 284 14.71 14.63 -7.21
CA ASN A 284 15.07 13.26 -6.85
C ASN A 284 14.82 12.30 -8.02
N TRP A 285 13.68 12.43 -8.70
CA TRP A 285 13.37 11.65 -9.89
C TRP A 285 14.42 11.85 -10.99
N LYS A 286 14.88 13.08 -11.21
CA LYS A 286 15.88 13.35 -12.25
C LYS A 286 17.20 12.61 -11.97
N ILE A 287 17.62 12.58 -10.70
CA ILE A 287 18.80 11.81 -10.26
C ILE A 287 18.60 10.32 -10.55
N VAL A 288 17.45 9.78 -10.15
CA VAL A 288 17.08 8.37 -10.37
C VAL A 288 17.06 8.02 -11.86
N PHE A 289 16.45 8.86 -12.70
CA PHE A 289 16.38 8.67 -14.13
C PHE A 289 17.76 8.65 -14.77
N ASP A 290 18.60 9.64 -14.45
CA ASP A 290 19.95 9.75 -15.02
C ASP A 290 20.84 8.56 -14.57
N LYS A 291 20.73 8.12 -13.31
CA LYS A 291 21.40 6.91 -12.82
C LYS A 291 20.92 5.66 -13.54
N THR A 292 19.61 5.52 -13.74
CA THR A 292 18.99 4.39 -14.45
C THR A 292 19.52 4.32 -15.88
N MET A 293 19.43 5.42 -16.62
CA MET A 293 19.90 5.48 -18.00
C MET A 293 21.39 5.18 -18.12
N LYS A 294 22.21 5.70 -17.20
CA LYS A 294 23.63 5.39 -17.15
C LYS A 294 23.90 3.89 -16.94
N LYS A 295 23.11 3.20 -16.10
CA LYS A 295 23.26 1.75 -15.87
C LYS A 295 22.72 0.87 -17.00
N ILE A 296 21.79 1.36 -17.81
CA ILE A 296 21.24 0.63 -18.96
C ILE A 296 22.15 0.71 -20.18
N ILE A 297 22.80 1.87 -20.40
CA ILE A 297 23.63 2.14 -21.57
C ILE A 297 25.05 1.54 -21.45
N LEU A 298 25.49 1.25 -20.22
CA LEU A 298 26.79 0.63 -19.91
C LEU A 298 26.68 -0.89 -19.81
#